data_AF-A0A7C2X2N4-F1
#
_entry.id   AF-A0A7C2X2N4-F1
#
_cell.length_a   1.000
_cell.length_b   1.000
_cell.length_c   1.000
_cell.angle_alpha   90.00
_cell.angle_beta   90.00
_cell.angle_gamma   90.00
#
_symmetry.space_group_name_H-M   'P 1'
#
loop_
_entity.id
_entity.type
_entity.pdbx_description
1 polymer ?
#
loop_
_entity_poly.entity_id
_entity_poly.type
_entity_poly.pdbx_seq_one_letter_code
_entity_poly.pdbx_strand_id
1 'polypeptide(L)'
;MLRLHDGETTFYAAPCTAMYEERKVRGRDIVVTPLNDEEIKRFPPKVFRNPRLNSSTPLHVIFEHPLIKKKVQREIFDISNAGFSIRDDEKDVVLPPGLIIPEAAVLYAGVVKIGCTIQVVYRRRENDLIRFGFVILDMNVTNYKKLNLVLATMGGGQTGTSNVVDTDELWEFFFDADFIYPQKYKALHTIKADFRNLYRKLYEESPEIANHFVYQKNGKIYGHIAMLRAYEKTWMVHHHAARPMGGKAAGLQVLKQLILYLNDLYRMPSANMDHVITYYRPGNRFPERIFGGFIDYINDPRHASLDRFSYLTFPPREAGGKLPDDWSVRDCTSSDFWEFEQFYRNSGGGLFSSVLMPEEGGGQPPLETVYSESGFIRRWRFHVLARHDVPQAFIIVEESDVGINLSSLLNGFKVFIIQPELPPEILFSALSAMLGPDTSGSVSLLLYPAEYAETLSSGYESKNYLLWILNMQH
;
A
#
# COMPACT_ATOMS: atom_id res chain seq x y z
N MET A 1 18.27 -16.80 -22.38
CA MET A 1 18.26 -16.64 -20.91
C MET A 1 18.12 -18.03 -20.31
N LEU A 2 19.03 -18.42 -19.42
CA LEU A 2 18.92 -19.69 -18.69
C LEU A 2 18.06 -19.48 -17.44
N ARG A 3 17.16 -20.42 -17.17
CA ARG A 3 16.42 -20.51 -15.90
C ARG A 3 16.58 -21.92 -15.35
N LEU A 4 17.05 -22.03 -14.11
CA LEU A 4 17.11 -23.30 -13.38
C LEU A 4 16.00 -23.29 -12.32
N HIS A 5 15.12 -24.28 -12.34
CA HIS A 5 14.01 -24.42 -11.40
C HIS A 5 13.68 -25.91 -11.18
N ASP A 6 13.02 -26.22 -10.06
CA ASP A 6 12.51 -27.57 -9.76
C ASP A 6 11.04 -27.79 -10.20
N GLY A 7 10.42 -26.77 -10.77
CA GLY A 7 9.01 -26.78 -11.21
C GLY A 7 8.17 -25.76 -10.45
N GLU A 8 8.51 -25.51 -9.19
CA GLU A 8 7.84 -24.54 -8.32
C GLU A 8 8.73 -23.31 -8.09
N THR A 9 10.02 -23.54 -7.86
CA THR A 9 10.96 -22.51 -7.42
C THR A 9 12.10 -22.34 -8.43
N THR A 10 12.37 -21.09 -8.80
CA THR A 10 13.53 -20.74 -9.63
C THR A 10 14.74 -20.42 -8.76
N PHE A 11 15.87 -21.08 -9.03
CA PHE A 11 17.13 -20.93 -8.29
C PHE A 11 18.22 -20.18 -9.05
N TYR A 12 18.08 -20.03 -10.36
CA TYR A 12 19.03 -19.26 -11.17
C TYR A 12 18.34 -18.66 -12.37
N ALA A 13 18.64 -17.39 -12.67
CA ALA A 13 18.07 -16.69 -13.81
C ALA A 13 19.05 -15.63 -14.34
N ALA A 14 19.71 -15.92 -15.47
CA ALA A 14 20.62 -14.99 -16.12
C ALA A 14 20.82 -15.28 -17.63
N PRO A 15 21.30 -14.31 -18.42
CA PRO A 15 21.84 -14.57 -19.75
C PRO A 15 23.11 -15.43 -19.66
N CYS A 16 23.14 -16.52 -20.41
CA CYS A 16 24.28 -17.44 -20.46
C CYS A 16 24.55 -17.87 -21.91
N THR A 17 25.78 -18.28 -22.18
CA THR A 17 26.21 -18.90 -23.42
C THR A 17 26.53 -20.37 -23.15
N ALA A 18 26.01 -21.28 -24.00
CA ALA A 18 26.39 -22.69 -23.93
C ALA A 18 27.82 -22.85 -24.46
N MET A 19 28.70 -23.44 -23.65
CA MET A 19 30.08 -23.72 -24.05
C MET A 19 30.22 -25.14 -24.60
N TYR A 20 29.49 -26.09 -24.03
CA TYR A 20 29.57 -27.49 -24.38
C TYR A 20 28.20 -28.15 -24.23
N GLU A 21 27.87 -29.04 -25.16
CA GLU A 21 26.67 -29.86 -25.13
C GLU A 21 27.04 -31.30 -25.45
N GLU A 22 26.66 -32.23 -24.57
CA GLU A 22 26.81 -33.67 -24.80
C GLU A 22 25.45 -34.36 -24.67
N ARG A 23 25.06 -35.10 -25.71
CA ARG A 23 23.86 -35.92 -25.66
C ARG A 23 24.17 -37.27 -25.02
N LYS A 24 23.42 -37.60 -23.97
CA LYS A 24 23.49 -38.90 -23.29
C LYS A 24 22.27 -39.75 -23.61
N VAL A 25 22.35 -41.05 -23.32
CA VAL A 25 21.23 -41.99 -23.51
C VAL A 25 19.98 -41.56 -22.73
N ARG A 26 20.17 -40.91 -21.58
CA ARG A 26 19.12 -40.22 -20.84
C ARG A 26 19.48 -38.75 -20.66
N GLY A 27 19.00 -37.91 -21.57
CA GLY A 27 19.10 -36.47 -21.47
C GLY A 27 20.34 -35.88 -22.11
N ARG A 28 20.76 -34.72 -21.62
CA ARG A 28 21.78 -33.88 -22.24
C ARG A 28 22.51 -33.14 -21.13
N ASP A 29 23.84 -33.18 -21.18
CA ASP A 29 24.67 -32.37 -20.31
C ASP A 29 25.01 -31.09 -21.08
N ILE A 30 24.78 -29.95 -20.44
CA ILE A 30 25.09 -28.63 -21.02
C ILE A 30 25.96 -27.89 -20.02
N VAL A 31 27.15 -27.48 -20.45
CA VAL A 31 28.00 -26.56 -19.70
C VAL A 31 27.73 -25.16 -20.23
N VAL A 32 27.35 -24.26 -19.33
CA VAL A 32 27.07 -22.86 -19.65
C VAL A 32 28.05 -21.94 -18.92
N THR A 33 28.30 -20.77 -19.50
CA THR A 33 28.95 -19.66 -18.82
C THR A 33 28.01 -18.45 -18.81
N PRO A 34 27.95 -17.65 -17.74
CA PRO A 34 27.24 -16.38 -17.79
C PRO A 34 27.75 -15.48 -18.92
N LEU A 35 26.86 -14.72 -19.54
CA LEU A 35 27.25 -13.74 -20.57
C LEU A 35 28.08 -12.59 -19.97
N ASN A 36 27.81 -12.28 -18.70
CA ASN A 36 28.57 -11.35 -17.89
C ASN A 36 28.74 -11.97 -16.49
N ASP A 37 29.98 -12.23 -16.11
CA ASP A 37 30.33 -12.83 -14.82
C ASP A 37 30.34 -11.82 -13.67
N GLU A 38 30.32 -10.51 -13.96
CA GLU A 38 30.39 -9.46 -12.95
C GLU A 38 29.02 -8.96 -12.51
N GLU A 39 28.03 -8.84 -13.41
CA GLU A 39 26.72 -8.29 -13.06
C GLU A 39 25.55 -8.77 -13.92
N ILE A 40 24.35 -8.75 -13.32
CA ILE A 40 23.06 -8.85 -14.01
C ILE A 40 22.20 -7.61 -13.73
N LYS A 41 21.39 -7.23 -14.71
CA LYS A 41 20.40 -6.15 -14.58
C LYS A 41 19.03 -6.74 -14.30
N ARG A 42 18.68 -6.86 -13.01
CA ARG A 42 17.36 -7.38 -12.59
C ARG A 42 16.26 -6.32 -12.69
N PHE A 43 16.58 -5.07 -12.38
CA PHE A 43 15.61 -3.96 -12.34
C PHE A 43 16.16 -2.72 -13.05
N PRO A 44 15.29 -1.85 -13.60
CA PRO A 44 15.72 -0.57 -14.14
C PRO A 44 16.44 0.29 -13.09
N PRO A 45 17.43 1.11 -13.49
CA PRO A 45 18.07 2.03 -12.58
C PRO A 45 17.08 3.08 -12.08
N LYS A 46 17.03 3.27 -10.76
CA LYS A 46 16.24 4.36 -10.15
C LYS A 46 17.03 5.66 -10.04
N VAL A 47 16.35 6.77 -10.32
CA VAL A 47 16.83 8.13 -10.04
C VAL A 47 16.95 8.37 -8.55
N PHE A 48 15.93 8.00 -7.78
CA PHE A 48 15.91 8.12 -6.32
C PHE A 48 16.01 6.75 -5.66
N ARG A 49 17.06 6.56 -4.86
CA ARG A 49 17.30 5.33 -4.12
C ARG A 49 17.26 5.61 -2.63
N ASN A 50 16.72 4.65 -1.87
CA ASN A 50 16.87 4.66 -0.43
C ASN A 50 18.35 4.59 -0.05
N PRO A 51 18.77 5.30 1.02
CA PRO A 51 20.16 5.30 1.44
C PRO A 51 20.58 3.89 1.86
N ARG A 52 21.83 3.53 1.52
CA ARG A 52 22.49 2.35 2.08
C ARG A 52 23.18 2.74 3.39
N LEU A 53 23.02 1.90 4.40
CA LEU A 53 23.58 2.09 5.72
C LEU A 53 24.69 1.08 5.96
N ASN A 54 25.78 1.55 6.55
CA ASN A 54 26.80 0.71 7.17
C ASN A 54 26.46 0.63 8.66
N SER A 55 26.43 -0.58 9.20
CA SER A 55 26.06 -0.77 10.60
C SER A 55 27.26 -0.63 11.53
N SER A 56 27.03 -0.03 12.71
CA SER A 56 27.93 -0.20 13.86
C SER A 56 27.70 -1.53 14.58
N THR A 57 26.50 -2.11 14.46
CA THR A 57 26.15 -3.43 15.02
C THR A 57 26.07 -4.45 13.89
N PRO A 58 26.88 -5.53 13.90
CA PRO A 58 26.98 -6.43 12.76
C PRO A 58 25.63 -7.10 12.45
N LEU A 59 25.22 -6.99 11.19
CA LEU A 59 24.12 -7.75 10.61
C LEU A 59 24.69 -8.97 9.92
N HIS A 60 23.96 -10.07 9.92
CA HIS A 60 24.37 -11.27 9.18
C HIS A 60 23.28 -11.70 8.22
N VAL A 61 23.67 -12.25 7.08
CA VAL A 61 22.77 -13.05 6.24
C VAL A 61 23.04 -14.52 6.51
N ILE A 62 21.98 -15.30 6.67
CA ILE A 62 22.04 -16.77 6.72
C ILE A 62 21.14 -17.36 5.63
N PHE A 63 21.62 -18.41 4.98
CA PHE A 63 20.82 -19.19 4.03
C PHE A 63 21.46 -20.56 3.78
N GLU A 64 20.70 -21.47 3.17
CA GLU A 64 21.25 -22.66 2.54
C GLU A 64 21.43 -22.41 1.04
N HIS A 65 22.63 -22.65 0.53
CA HIS A 65 22.91 -22.46 -0.89
C HIS A 65 22.05 -23.44 -1.72
N PRO A 66 21.20 -22.96 -2.66
CA PRO A 66 20.15 -23.78 -3.27
C PRO A 66 20.68 -24.94 -4.12
N LEU A 67 21.83 -24.76 -4.79
CA LEU A 67 22.43 -25.77 -5.66
C LEU A 67 23.37 -26.76 -4.93
N ILE A 68 24.23 -26.30 -4.02
CA ILE A 68 25.22 -27.15 -3.33
C ILE A 68 24.80 -27.57 -1.91
N LYS A 69 23.65 -27.10 -1.42
CA LYS A 69 23.06 -27.43 -0.11
C LYS A 69 24.00 -27.21 1.08
N LYS A 70 24.87 -26.19 1.00
CA LYS A 70 25.73 -25.77 2.11
C LYS A 70 25.11 -24.58 2.84
N LYS A 71 25.17 -24.60 4.17
CA LYS A 71 24.81 -23.44 4.99
C LYS A 71 25.84 -22.34 4.84
N VAL A 72 25.38 -21.12 4.60
CA VAL A 72 26.21 -19.92 4.47
C VAL A 72 25.76 -18.93 5.53
N GLN A 73 26.73 -18.36 6.24
CA GLN A 73 26.54 -17.24 7.16
C GLN A 73 27.64 -16.22 6.91
N ARG A 74 27.26 -14.98 6.63
CA ARG A 74 28.20 -13.88 6.36
C ARG A 74 27.73 -12.57 6.96
N GLU A 75 28.67 -11.74 7.37
CA GLU A 75 28.40 -10.38 7.79
C GLU A 75 27.97 -9.53 6.59
N ILE A 76 26.95 -8.71 6.80
CA ILE A 76 26.46 -7.75 5.83
C ILE A 76 27.29 -6.47 5.92
N PHE A 77 27.94 -6.11 4.82
CA PHE A 77 28.77 -4.92 4.72
C PHE A 77 27.95 -3.62 4.65
N ASP A 78 26.92 -3.58 3.80
CA ASP A 78 25.94 -2.49 3.73
C ASP A 78 24.54 -3.00 3.37
N ILE A 79 23.50 -2.25 3.75
CA ILE A 79 22.10 -2.66 3.54
C ILE A 79 21.15 -1.48 3.31
N SER A 80 20.11 -1.70 2.52
CA SER A 80 18.89 -0.89 2.42
C SER A 80 17.66 -1.81 2.33
N ASN A 81 16.45 -1.23 2.25
CA ASN A 81 15.22 -1.99 2.05
C ASN A 81 15.18 -2.79 0.73
N ALA A 82 15.96 -2.38 -0.27
CA ALA A 82 16.01 -3.04 -1.59
C ALA A 82 17.07 -4.15 -1.69
N GLY A 83 18.02 -4.25 -0.76
CA GLY A 83 19.13 -5.20 -0.87
C GLY A 83 20.33 -4.85 0.00
N PHE A 84 21.37 -5.67 -0.09
CA PHE A 84 22.57 -5.55 0.73
C PHE A 84 23.82 -6.01 -0.02
N SER A 85 24.98 -5.92 0.61
CA SER A 85 26.21 -6.54 0.11
C SER A 85 26.99 -7.25 1.20
N ILE A 86 27.81 -8.23 0.81
CA ILE A 86 28.75 -8.95 1.68
C ILE A 86 30.14 -8.90 1.06
N ARG A 87 31.17 -9.22 1.85
CA ARG A 87 32.54 -9.45 1.39
C ARG A 87 32.98 -10.85 1.76
N ASP A 88 33.65 -11.54 0.84
CA ASP A 88 34.13 -12.90 1.04
C ASP A 88 35.38 -13.18 0.19
N ASP A 89 36.11 -14.26 0.51
CA ASP A 89 37.17 -14.77 -0.35
C ASP A 89 36.56 -15.48 -1.58
N GLU A 90 37.20 -15.35 -2.74
CA GLU A 90 36.77 -16.01 -3.98
C GLU A 90 36.68 -17.54 -3.85
N LYS A 91 37.52 -18.12 -2.99
CA LYS A 91 37.61 -19.58 -2.79
C LYS A 91 36.57 -20.12 -1.81
N ASP A 92 36.00 -19.26 -0.98
CA ASP A 92 35.17 -19.68 0.16
C ASP A 92 33.69 -19.77 -0.17
N VAL A 93 33.22 -19.05 -1.20
CA VAL A 93 31.81 -19.06 -1.59
C VAL A 93 31.59 -18.93 -3.09
N VAL A 94 30.68 -19.75 -3.63
CA VAL A 94 30.27 -19.70 -5.03
C VAL A 94 28.93 -18.98 -5.12
N LEU A 95 28.96 -17.69 -5.47
CA LEU A 95 27.77 -16.84 -5.61
C LEU A 95 27.77 -16.15 -6.98
N PRO A 96 27.44 -16.88 -8.06
CA PRO A 96 27.41 -16.29 -9.40
C PRO A 96 26.24 -15.30 -9.51
N PRO A 97 26.42 -14.16 -10.22
CA PRO A 97 25.30 -13.31 -10.59
C PRO A 97 24.18 -14.11 -11.27
N GLY A 98 22.94 -13.86 -10.85
CA GLY A 98 21.76 -14.61 -11.29
C GLY A 98 21.27 -15.67 -10.32
N LEU A 99 22.09 -16.10 -9.35
CA LEU A 99 21.67 -17.06 -8.31
C LEU A 99 20.55 -16.46 -7.45
N ILE A 100 19.42 -17.16 -7.37
CA ILE A 100 18.27 -16.83 -6.53
C ILE A 100 18.33 -17.73 -5.30
N ILE A 101 18.24 -17.14 -4.12
CA ILE A 101 18.18 -17.82 -2.84
C ILE A 101 16.76 -17.57 -2.29
N PRO A 102 15.85 -18.55 -2.42
CA PRO A 102 14.44 -18.41 -2.05
C PRO A 102 14.26 -18.12 -0.56
N GLU A 103 15.07 -18.79 0.27
CA GLU A 103 15.00 -18.72 1.73
C GLU A 103 16.31 -18.18 2.30
N ALA A 104 16.39 -16.86 2.44
CA ALA A 104 17.43 -16.19 3.21
C ALA A 104 16.82 -15.56 4.47
N ALA A 105 17.65 -15.32 5.48
CA ALA A 105 17.28 -14.49 6.60
C ALA A 105 18.39 -13.50 6.95
N VAL A 106 17.99 -12.24 7.15
CA VAL A 106 18.84 -11.22 7.77
C VAL A 106 18.66 -11.32 9.28
N LEU A 107 19.78 -11.43 9.99
CA LEU A 107 19.86 -11.49 11.44
C LEU A 107 20.39 -10.17 11.98
N TYR A 108 19.65 -9.58 12.92
CA TYR A 108 20.07 -8.40 13.66
C TYR A 108 20.15 -8.72 15.17
N ALA A 109 21.30 -8.42 15.77
CA ALA A 109 21.59 -8.61 17.19
C ALA A 109 21.30 -10.03 17.72
N GLY A 110 21.33 -11.06 16.86
CA GLY A 110 21.06 -12.46 17.23
C GLY A 110 19.60 -12.80 17.59
N VAL A 111 18.71 -11.81 17.65
CA VAL A 111 17.33 -11.98 18.13
C VAL A 111 16.28 -11.70 17.06
N VAL A 112 16.54 -10.75 16.16
CA VAL A 112 15.61 -10.43 15.07
C VAL A 112 16.01 -11.22 13.84
N LYS A 113 15.09 -12.07 13.37
CA LYS A 113 15.20 -12.82 12.10
C LYS A 113 14.21 -12.28 11.09
N ILE A 114 14.71 -11.85 9.93
CA ILE A 114 13.95 -11.23 8.85
C ILE A 114 14.09 -12.10 7.61
N GLY A 115 13.05 -12.86 7.28
CA GLY A 115 13.05 -13.75 6.11
C GLY A 115 12.83 -12.99 4.80
N CYS A 116 13.56 -13.36 3.76
CA CYS A 116 13.43 -12.79 2.42
C CYS A 116 13.94 -13.73 1.32
N THR A 117 13.49 -13.45 0.10
CA THR A 117 14.07 -14.01 -1.12
C THR A 117 15.06 -13.02 -1.69
N ILE A 118 16.26 -13.48 -2.03
CA ILE A 118 17.34 -12.62 -2.55
C ILE A 118 17.89 -13.16 -3.86
N GLN A 119 18.49 -12.28 -4.65
CA GLN A 119 19.22 -12.65 -5.85
C GLN A 119 20.58 -11.96 -5.89
N VAL A 120 21.62 -12.72 -6.25
CA VAL A 120 22.95 -12.17 -6.50
C VAL A 120 22.90 -11.36 -7.78
N VAL A 121 23.20 -10.06 -7.70
CA VAL A 121 23.13 -9.13 -8.84
C VAL A 121 24.49 -8.72 -9.36
N TYR A 122 25.53 -8.73 -8.52
CA TYR A 122 26.89 -8.49 -8.98
C TYR A 122 27.92 -9.16 -8.08
N ARG A 123 29.11 -9.38 -8.64
CA ARG A 123 30.36 -9.66 -7.92
C ARG A 123 31.43 -8.69 -8.41
N ARG A 124 32.18 -8.08 -7.50
CA ARG A 124 33.27 -7.16 -7.84
C ARG A 124 34.47 -7.44 -6.96
N ARG A 125 35.65 -7.53 -7.57
CA ARG A 125 36.90 -7.69 -6.84
C ARG A 125 37.25 -6.38 -6.11
N GLU A 126 37.47 -6.47 -4.80
CA GLU A 126 37.92 -5.39 -3.92
C GLU A 126 39.19 -5.87 -3.20
N ASN A 127 40.36 -5.54 -3.76
CA ASN A 127 41.67 -6.04 -3.30
C ASN A 127 41.72 -7.58 -3.28
N ASP A 128 41.94 -8.17 -2.10
CA ASP A 128 41.99 -9.62 -1.88
C ASP A 128 40.62 -10.26 -1.65
N LEU A 129 39.56 -9.44 -1.52
CA LEU A 129 38.20 -9.92 -1.29
C LEU A 129 37.32 -9.70 -2.53
N ILE A 130 36.20 -10.40 -2.56
CA ILE A 130 35.11 -10.17 -3.50
C ILE A 130 33.93 -9.60 -2.75
N ARG A 131 33.39 -8.51 -3.28
CA ARG A 131 32.12 -7.96 -2.84
C ARG A 131 30.99 -8.51 -3.69
N PHE A 132 30.02 -9.12 -3.04
CA PHE A 132 28.80 -9.60 -3.68
C PHE A 132 27.63 -8.67 -3.35
N GLY A 133 26.89 -8.27 -4.37
CA GLY A 133 25.67 -7.49 -4.23
C GLY A 133 24.45 -8.36 -4.33
N PHE A 134 23.50 -8.16 -3.41
CA PHE A 134 22.21 -8.83 -3.41
C PHE A 134 21.10 -7.81 -3.57
N VAL A 135 20.09 -8.20 -4.34
CA VAL A 135 18.78 -7.53 -4.34
C VAL A 135 17.79 -8.41 -3.60
N ILE A 136 16.92 -7.81 -2.80
CA ILE A 136 15.77 -8.49 -2.21
C ILE A 136 14.69 -8.54 -3.30
N LEU A 137 14.26 -9.76 -3.66
CA LEU A 137 13.22 -9.99 -4.66
C LEU A 137 11.83 -9.95 -4.04
N ASP A 138 11.69 -10.51 -2.85
CA ASP A 138 10.43 -10.47 -2.10
C ASP A 138 10.68 -10.57 -0.60
N MET A 139 9.74 -10.02 0.16
CA MET A 139 9.69 -10.01 1.60
C MET A 139 8.24 -9.69 2.01
N ASN A 140 7.63 -10.53 2.86
CA ASN A 140 6.30 -10.22 3.38
C ASN A 140 6.29 -8.90 4.18
N VAL A 141 5.12 -8.27 4.29
CA VAL A 141 4.99 -6.92 4.86
C VAL A 141 5.47 -6.89 6.32
N THR A 142 5.19 -7.95 7.08
CA THR A 142 5.71 -8.14 8.43
C THR A 142 7.25 -8.05 8.51
N ASN A 143 7.97 -8.82 7.69
CA ASN A 143 9.44 -8.80 7.68
C ASN A 143 9.98 -7.48 7.13
N TYR A 144 9.30 -6.88 6.15
CA TYR A 144 9.67 -5.58 5.60
C TYR A 144 9.57 -4.47 6.65
N LYS A 145 8.51 -4.48 7.46
CA LYS A 145 8.35 -3.58 8.62
C LYS A 145 9.48 -3.77 9.63
N LYS A 146 9.87 -5.02 9.95
CA LYS A 146 11.02 -5.31 10.83
C LYS A 146 12.33 -4.75 10.26
N LEU A 147 12.60 -4.98 8.97
CA LEU A 147 13.80 -4.44 8.32
C LEU A 147 13.83 -2.92 8.35
N ASN A 148 12.71 -2.28 8.02
CA ASN A 148 12.61 -0.82 8.05
C ASN A 148 12.88 -0.25 9.45
N LEU A 149 12.35 -0.89 10.51
CA LEU A 149 12.62 -0.51 11.89
C LEU A 149 14.11 -0.63 12.24
N VAL A 150 14.75 -1.75 11.89
CA VAL A 150 16.20 -1.96 12.10
C VAL A 150 17.02 -0.87 11.40
N LEU A 151 16.71 -0.57 10.13
CA LEU A 151 17.41 0.46 9.37
C LEU A 151 17.19 1.87 9.96
N ALA A 152 15.99 2.18 10.43
CA ALA A 152 15.69 3.45 11.08
C ALA A 152 16.51 3.63 12.37
N THR A 153 16.68 2.56 13.16
CA THR A 153 17.54 2.57 14.37
C THR A 153 19.02 2.72 14.01
N MET A 154 19.49 2.06 12.95
CA MET A 154 20.90 2.10 12.53
C MET A 154 21.33 3.44 11.94
N GLY A 155 20.44 4.14 11.23
CA GLY A 155 20.75 5.39 10.53
C GLY A 155 21.01 6.60 11.44
N GLY A 156 21.38 6.37 12.72
CA GLY A 156 21.56 7.41 13.72
C GLY A 156 20.25 8.12 14.03
N GLY A 157 19.16 7.34 14.13
CA GLY A 157 17.75 7.75 14.21
C GLY A 157 17.57 9.24 14.45
N GLN A 158 17.03 9.95 13.45
CA GLN A 158 16.58 11.34 13.60
C GLN A 158 15.86 11.44 14.93
N THR A 159 16.48 12.10 15.91
CA THR A 159 16.04 12.11 17.32
C THR A 159 14.52 12.25 17.37
N GLY A 160 13.84 11.20 17.81
CA GLY A 160 12.40 11.17 17.96
C GLY A 160 11.60 10.28 17.00
N THR A 161 12.19 9.65 16.00
CA THR A 161 11.45 8.72 15.14
C THR A 161 11.23 7.37 15.83
N SER A 162 9.98 6.89 15.86
CA SER A 162 9.58 5.63 16.51
C SER A 162 8.38 5.00 15.79
N ASN A 163 8.21 3.69 15.97
CA ASN A 163 6.99 2.95 15.58
C ASN A 163 6.25 2.40 16.81
N VAL A 164 6.68 2.76 18.01
CA VAL A 164 5.96 2.52 19.27
C VAL A 164 5.11 3.75 19.55
N VAL A 165 3.82 3.53 19.79
CA VAL A 165 2.83 4.59 19.98
C VAL A 165 2.03 4.33 21.24
N ASP A 166 2.06 5.30 22.14
CA ASP A 166 1.08 5.35 23.23
C ASP A 166 -0.28 5.78 22.65
N THR A 167 -1.28 4.90 22.73
CA THR A 167 -2.62 5.15 22.18
C THR A 167 -3.34 6.32 22.86
N ASP A 168 -3.00 6.65 24.11
CA ASP A 168 -3.56 7.80 24.80
C ASP A 168 -3.00 9.11 24.28
N GLU A 169 -1.68 9.17 24.15
CA GLU A 169 -1.01 10.29 23.51
C GLU A 169 -1.43 10.44 22.05
N LEU A 170 -1.66 9.33 21.32
CA LEU A 170 -2.17 9.37 19.95
C LEU A 170 -3.56 10.00 19.87
N TRP A 171 -4.46 9.64 20.79
CA TRP A 171 -5.78 10.24 20.87
C TRP A 171 -5.66 11.74 21.11
N GLU A 172 -4.92 12.18 22.13
CA GLU A 172 -4.68 13.60 22.43
C GLU A 172 -4.05 14.35 21.24
N PHE A 173 -3.09 13.72 20.57
CA PHE A 173 -2.45 14.28 19.38
C PHE A 173 -3.44 14.59 18.27
N PHE A 174 -4.44 13.73 18.03
CA PHE A 174 -5.44 14.00 17.02
C PHE A 174 -6.38 15.16 17.37
N PHE A 175 -6.58 15.51 18.64
CA PHE A 175 -7.28 16.75 19.02
C PHE A 175 -6.39 17.96 18.78
N ASP A 176 -5.16 17.92 19.31
CA ASP A 176 -4.23 19.06 19.24
C ASP A 176 -3.81 19.43 17.83
N ALA A 177 -3.78 18.46 16.92
CA ALA A 177 -3.47 18.66 15.51
C ALA A 177 -4.71 19.04 14.67
N ASP A 178 -5.83 19.40 15.30
CA ASP A 178 -7.13 19.72 14.69
C ASP A 178 -7.70 18.61 13.79
N PHE A 179 -7.25 17.36 13.99
CA PHE A 179 -7.73 16.21 13.23
C PHE A 179 -9.10 15.72 13.71
N ILE A 180 -9.40 15.89 15.02
CA ILE A 180 -10.70 15.65 15.66
C ILE A 180 -11.28 16.99 16.15
N TYR A 181 -11.98 17.69 15.25
CA TYR A 181 -12.71 18.92 15.57
C TYR A 181 -14.05 18.63 16.29
N PRO A 182 -14.69 19.60 16.97
CA PRO A 182 -15.83 19.35 17.85
C PRO A 182 -17.01 18.58 17.24
N GLN A 183 -17.36 18.85 15.97
CA GLN A 183 -18.42 18.10 15.28
C GLN A 183 -18.03 16.62 15.06
N LYS A 184 -16.77 16.37 14.68
CA LYS A 184 -16.22 15.03 14.49
C LYS A 184 -16.10 14.27 15.82
N TYR A 185 -15.76 14.98 16.91
CA TYR A 185 -15.78 14.41 18.25
C TYR A 185 -17.18 13.91 18.66
N LYS A 186 -18.24 14.66 18.36
CA LYS A 186 -19.62 14.20 18.66
C LYS A 186 -19.95 12.84 18.02
N ALA A 187 -19.40 12.55 16.84
CA ALA A 187 -19.56 11.25 16.18
C ALA A 187 -18.64 10.15 16.74
N LEU A 188 -17.51 10.50 17.36
CA LEU A 188 -16.46 9.56 17.81
C LEU A 188 -16.36 9.40 19.34
N HIS A 189 -17.00 10.25 20.14
CA HIS A 189 -16.79 10.26 21.60
C HIS A 189 -17.26 8.98 22.30
N THR A 190 -18.26 8.30 21.74
CA THR A 190 -18.79 7.03 22.26
C THR A 190 -17.84 5.85 22.07
N ILE A 191 -16.88 5.96 21.16
CA ILE A 191 -15.96 4.87 20.79
C ILE A 191 -14.54 5.05 21.35
N LYS A 192 -14.31 5.94 22.33
CA LYS A 192 -12.94 6.20 22.83
C LYS A 192 -12.25 4.95 23.39
N ALA A 193 -12.98 4.11 24.13
CA ALA A 193 -12.44 2.84 24.64
C ALA A 193 -12.11 1.89 23.48
N ASP A 194 -12.99 1.84 22.48
CA ASP A 194 -12.80 1.03 21.27
C ASP A 194 -11.62 1.54 20.44
N PHE A 195 -11.38 2.85 20.39
CA PHE A 195 -10.24 3.46 19.70
C PHE A 195 -8.90 2.94 20.21
N ARG A 196 -8.68 2.87 21.53
CA ARG A 196 -7.40 2.39 22.09
C ARG A 196 -7.13 0.94 21.67
N ASN A 197 -8.13 0.08 21.83
CA ASN A 197 -8.02 -1.32 21.48
C ASN A 197 -7.83 -1.52 19.97
N LEU A 198 -8.59 -0.77 19.16
CA LEU A 198 -8.50 -0.76 17.71
C LEU A 198 -7.09 -0.39 17.24
N TYR A 199 -6.55 0.73 17.71
CA TYR A 199 -5.25 1.22 17.24
C TYR A 199 -4.08 0.41 17.78
N ARG A 200 -4.16 -0.11 19.01
CA ARG A 200 -3.17 -1.06 19.53
C ARG A 200 -3.09 -2.29 18.61
N LYS A 201 -4.23 -2.92 18.33
CA LYS A 201 -4.31 -4.09 17.45
C LYS A 201 -3.86 -3.77 16.02
N LEU A 202 -4.29 -2.64 15.48
CA LEU A 202 -3.96 -2.20 14.13
C LEU A 202 -2.45 -1.94 13.96
N TYR A 203 -1.82 -1.26 14.92
CA TYR A 203 -0.45 -0.80 14.80
C TYR A 203 0.60 -1.81 15.27
N GLU A 204 0.26 -2.60 16.29
CA GLU A 204 1.18 -3.57 16.91
C GLU A 204 1.02 -4.97 16.34
N GLU A 205 -0.20 -5.40 16.03
CA GLU A 205 -0.51 -6.80 15.70
C GLU A 205 -0.81 -7.04 14.22
N SER A 206 -1.09 -5.99 13.42
CA SER A 206 -1.70 -6.15 12.09
C SER A 206 -0.87 -5.53 10.94
N PRO A 207 0.42 -5.90 10.78
CA PRO A 207 1.30 -5.33 9.75
C PRO A 207 0.85 -5.61 8.31
N GLU A 208 0.06 -6.67 8.06
CA GLU A 208 -0.42 -7.03 6.73
C GLU A 208 -1.53 -6.10 6.22
N ILE A 209 -2.19 -5.35 7.10
CA ILE A 209 -3.25 -4.40 6.75
C ILE A 209 -2.92 -2.94 7.05
N ALA A 210 -1.94 -2.66 7.92
CA ALA A 210 -1.63 -1.30 8.32
C ALA A 210 -0.16 -1.08 8.72
N ASN A 211 0.30 0.16 8.48
CA ASN A 211 1.57 0.65 8.99
C ASN A 211 1.48 2.13 9.36
N HIS A 212 2.39 2.59 10.22
CA HIS A 212 2.40 3.97 10.68
C HIS A 212 3.81 4.43 11.02
N PHE A 213 3.99 5.75 11.08
CA PHE A 213 5.23 6.40 11.47
C PHE A 213 4.92 7.54 12.42
N VAL A 214 5.65 7.61 13.54
CA VAL A 214 5.57 8.75 14.45
C VAL A 214 6.90 9.45 14.64
N TYR A 215 6.80 10.77 14.79
CA TYR A 215 7.86 11.61 15.29
C TYR A 215 7.48 12.07 16.70
N GLN A 216 8.15 11.53 17.70
CA GLN A 216 7.91 11.73 19.13
C GLN A 216 9.11 12.35 19.85
N LYS A 217 8.90 13.09 20.93
CA LYS A 217 9.98 13.56 21.80
C LYS A 217 9.52 13.49 23.25
N ASN A 218 10.26 12.74 24.08
CA ASN A 218 9.94 12.52 25.50
C ASN A 218 8.51 11.99 25.72
N GLY A 219 8.11 10.99 24.92
CA GLY A 219 6.76 10.40 24.98
C GLY A 219 5.67 11.20 24.27
N LYS A 220 5.90 12.48 23.91
CA LYS A 220 4.92 13.32 23.22
C LYS A 220 5.01 13.20 21.70
N ILE A 221 3.89 13.00 21.01
CA ILE A 221 3.84 12.89 19.55
C ILE A 221 3.79 14.28 18.91
N TYR A 222 4.62 14.53 17.91
CA TYR A 222 4.65 15.79 17.14
C TYR A 222 4.36 15.60 15.66
N GLY A 223 4.47 14.39 15.14
CA GLY A 223 4.09 14.05 13.78
C GLY A 223 3.59 12.62 13.72
N HIS A 224 2.56 12.40 12.90
CA HIS A 224 1.99 11.08 12.67
C HIS A 224 1.58 10.97 11.20
N ILE A 225 1.79 9.80 10.62
CA ILE A 225 1.19 9.39 9.35
C ILE A 225 0.97 7.89 9.39
N ALA A 226 -0.11 7.42 8.78
CA ALA A 226 -0.43 6.00 8.70
C ALA A 226 -0.82 5.62 7.28
N MET A 227 -0.88 4.32 7.03
CA MET A 227 -1.40 3.74 5.81
C MET A 227 -2.14 2.44 6.11
N LEU A 228 -3.15 2.15 5.31
CA LEU A 228 -3.95 0.93 5.40
C LEU A 228 -4.18 0.33 4.01
N ARG A 229 -4.31 -1.00 3.93
CA ARG A 229 -4.62 -1.68 2.66
C ARG A 229 -6.11 -1.50 2.32
N ALA A 230 -6.41 -0.56 1.44
CA ALA A 230 -7.78 -0.14 1.16
C ALA A 230 -8.49 -1.07 0.17
N TYR A 231 -7.76 -1.57 -0.83
CA TYR A 231 -8.21 -2.55 -1.82
C TYR A 231 -7.13 -3.62 -2.02
N GLU A 232 -7.40 -4.62 -2.84
CA GLU A 232 -6.54 -5.77 -3.12
C GLU A 232 -5.11 -5.34 -3.42
N LYS A 233 -4.96 -4.34 -4.31
CA LYS A 233 -3.66 -3.82 -4.75
C LYS A 233 -3.39 -2.36 -4.39
N THR A 234 -4.18 -1.80 -3.47
CA THR A 234 -4.16 -0.35 -3.21
C THR A 234 -4.03 -0.05 -1.73
N TRP A 235 -3.06 0.78 -1.38
CA TRP A 235 -2.85 1.26 -0.01
C TRP A 235 -3.26 2.73 0.13
N MET A 236 -4.08 3.04 1.13
CA MET A 236 -4.49 4.40 1.45
C MET A 236 -3.59 4.98 2.54
N VAL A 237 -2.93 6.09 2.22
CA VAL A 237 -2.25 6.94 3.20
C VAL A 237 -3.28 7.82 3.88
N HIS A 238 -3.23 7.90 5.21
CA HIS A 238 -4.18 8.67 6.01
C HIS A 238 -3.54 9.19 7.29
N HIS A 239 -4.31 10.02 8.01
CA HIS A 239 -3.93 10.55 9.33
C HIS A 239 -2.58 11.28 9.33
N HIS A 240 -2.22 11.94 8.21
CA HIS A 240 -1.04 12.80 8.16
C HIS A 240 -1.32 14.10 8.91
N ALA A 241 -0.70 14.24 10.07
CA ALA A 241 -0.88 15.39 10.94
C ALA A 241 0.42 15.73 11.68
N ALA A 242 0.51 16.96 12.20
CA ALA A 242 1.64 17.40 12.99
C ALA A 242 1.26 18.50 13.99
N ARG A 243 1.94 18.51 15.14
CA ARG A 243 1.91 19.61 16.11
C ARG A 243 3.03 20.62 15.80
N PRO A 244 2.84 21.91 16.12
CA PRO A 244 3.91 22.90 16.06
C PRO A 244 5.10 22.49 16.95
N MET A 245 6.32 22.61 16.42
CA MET A 245 7.54 22.21 17.13
C MET A 245 8.67 23.23 16.96
N GLY A 246 8.37 24.52 17.15
CA GLY A 246 9.37 25.59 17.28
C GLY A 246 10.47 25.58 16.20
N GLY A 247 10.08 25.41 14.93
CA GLY A 247 11.00 25.41 13.77
C GLY A 247 11.35 24.03 13.19
N LYS A 248 10.94 22.91 13.81
CA LYS A 248 11.06 21.57 13.19
C LYS A 248 9.78 21.17 12.44
N ALA A 249 9.94 20.70 11.21
CA ALA A 249 8.84 20.22 10.39
C ALA A 249 8.54 18.72 10.63
N ALA A 250 7.98 18.39 11.81
CA ALA A 250 7.67 17.01 12.19
C ALA A 250 6.79 16.27 11.15
N GLY A 251 5.81 16.98 10.57
CA GLY A 251 4.98 16.44 9.48
C GLY A 251 5.78 16.04 8.23
N LEU A 252 6.83 16.79 7.88
CA LEU A 252 7.72 16.43 6.76
C LEU A 252 8.63 15.25 7.10
N GLN A 253 9.01 15.07 8.37
CA GLN A 253 9.83 13.93 8.79
C GLN A 253 9.07 12.62 8.61
N VAL A 254 7.84 12.53 9.12
CA VAL A 254 7.02 11.31 8.97
C VAL A 254 6.62 11.06 7.50
N LEU A 255 6.37 12.13 6.73
CA LEU A 255 6.12 11.99 5.29
C LEU A 255 7.35 11.44 4.55
N LYS A 256 8.55 11.92 4.88
CA LYS A 256 9.81 11.40 4.32
C LYS A 256 9.99 9.91 4.64
N GLN A 257 9.67 9.48 5.87
CA GLN A 257 9.75 8.07 6.26
C GLN A 257 8.79 7.21 5.44
N LEU A 258 7.53 7.66 5.28
CA LEU A 258 6.56 6.97 4.44
C LEU A 258 7.05 6.86 2.99
N ILE A 259 7.57 7.94 2.39
CA ILE A 259 8.07 7.91 1.00
C ILE A 259 9.23 6.91 0.86
N LEU A 260 10.18 6.91 1.78
CA LEU A 260 11.28 5.93 1.76
C LEU A 260 10.76 4.50 1.93
N TYR A 261 9.79 4.29 2.81
CA TYR A 261 9.15 2.99 3.02
C TYR A 261 8.47 2.49 1.73
N LEU A 262 7.64 3.32 1.10
CA LEU A 262 6.92 3.00 -0.13
C LEU A 262 7.86 2.77 -1.31
N ASN A 263 8.97 3.52 -1.41
CA ASN A 263 9.89 3.46 -2.55
C ASN A 263 10.50 2.07 -2.79
N ASP A 264 10.64 1.21 -1.78
CA ASP A 264 11.09 -0.16 -1.99
C ASP A 264 9.97 -1.20 -1.77
N LEU A 265 8.91 -0.88 -1.03
CA LEU A 265 7.80 -1.80 -0.75
C LEU A 265 7.04 -2.22 -2.01
N TYR A 266 6.73 -1.28 -2.91
CA TYR A 266 5.89 -1.56 -4.09
C TYR A 266 6.44 -2.63 -5.02
N ARG A 267 7.74 -2.92 -4.90
CA ARG A 267 8.44 -3.92 -5.70
C ARG A 267 8.38 -5.31 -5.10
N MET A 268 7.90 -5.45 -3.87
CA MET A 268 7.73 -6.73 -3.19
C MET A 268 6.39 -7.32 -3.66
N PRO A 269 6.39 -8.46 -4.39
CA PRO A 269 5.16 -9.13 -4.77
C PRO A 269 4.22 -9.37 -3.57
N SER A 270 4.78 -9.74 -2.41
CA SER A 270 4.00 -9.99 -1.19
C SER A 270 3.30 -8.75 -0.63
N ALA A 271 3.68 -7.53 -1.01
CA ALA A 271 3.02 -6.31 -0.55
C ALA A 271 1.71 -6.00 -1.29
N ASN A 272 1.51 -6.62 -2.47
CA ASN A 272 0.39 -6.41 -3.37
C ASN A 272 0.01 -4.91 -3.46
N MET A 273 0.94 -4.08 -3.96
CA MET A 273 0.80 -2.63 -3.97
C MET A 273 1.13 -2.06 -5.35
N ASP A 274 0.09 -1.89 -6.16
CA ASP A 274 0.15 -1.21 -7.45
C ASP A 274 -0.23 0.27 -7.33
N HIS A 275 -1.08 0.62 -6.36
CA HIS A 275 -1.55 1.98 -6.18
C HIS A 275 -1.40 2.48 -4.75
N VAL A 276 -1.14 3.78 -4.62
CA VAL A 276 -1.23 4.52 -3.36
C VAL A 276 -2.28 5.62 -3.51
N ILE A 277 -3.20 5.69 -2.56
CA ILE A 277 -4.25 6.72 -2.54
C ILE A 277 -4.18 7.58 -1.29
N THR A 278 -4.67 8.82 -1.38
CA THR A 278 -4.89 9.67 -0.21
C THR A 278 -6.07 10.60 -0.44
N TYR A 279 -6.81 10.91 0.61
CA TYR A 279 -7.89 11.88 0.58
C TYR A 279 -7.49 13.15 1.32
N TYR A 280 -7.73 14.30 0.70
CA TYR A 280 -7.57 15.60 1.36
C TYR A 280 -8.68 16.56 0.96
N ARG A 281 -8.91 17.59 1.78
CA ARG A 281 -9.93 18.62 1.49
C ARG A 281 -9.32 19.72 0.60
N PRO A 282 -10.02 20.18 -0.45
CA PRO A 282 -9.65 21.39 -1.16
C PRO A 282 -9.47 22.58 -0.22
N GLY A 283 -8.57 23.50 -0.58
CA GLY A 283 -8.17 24.66 0.20
C GLY A 283 -7.10 24.38 1.26
N ASN A 284 -6.76 23.11 1.52
CA ASN A 284 -5.65 22.78 2.42
C ASN A 284 -4.31 22.94 1.68
N ARG A 285 -3.63 24.05 1.96
CA ARG A 285 -2.40 24.47 1.26
C ARG A 285 -1.28 23.43 1.25
N PHE A 286 -1.12 22.66 2.33
CA PHE A 286 -0.03 21.68 2.44
C PHE A 286 -0.22 20.49 1.48
N PRO A 287 -1.30 19.69 1.58
CA PRO A 287 -1.54 18.58 0.65
C PRO A 287 -1.72 19.06 -0.79
N GLU A 288 -2.31 20.24 -1.04
CA GLU A 288 -2.37 20.80 -2.40
C GLU A 288 -0.98 21.03 -2.99
N ARG A 289 -0.07 21.62 -2.21
CA ARG A 289 1.31 21.85 -2.67
C ARG A 289 2.05 20.54 -2.94
N ILE A 290 1.86 19.53 -2.09
CA ILE A 290 2.60 18.26 -2.21
C ILE A 290 1.96 17.36 -3.26
N PHE A 291 0.69 16.99 -3.09
CA PHE A 291 0.01 16.03 -3.96
C PHE A 291 -0.43 16.67 -5.28
N GLY A 292 -0.99 17.88 -5.25
CA GLY A 292 -1.31 18.65 -6.46
C GLY A 292 -0.06 18.98 -7.27
N GLY A 293 1.00 19.44 -6.61
CA GLY A 293 2.30 19.66 -7.28
C GLY A 293 2.90 18.38 -7.88
N PHE A 294 2.61 17.20 -7.31
CA PHE A 294 3.04 15.92 -7.89
C PHE A 294 2.24 15.53 -9.13
N ILE A 295 0.94 15.83 -9.15
CA ILE A 295 0.09 15.69 -10.34
C ILE A 295 0.65 16.56 -11.47
N ASP A 296 0.95 17.83 -11.18
CA ASP A 296 1.51 18.77 -12.16
C ASP A 296 2.90 18.33 -12.66
N TYR A 297 3.72 17.76 -11.77
CA TYR A 297 5.06 17.26 -12.12
C TYR A 297 5.02 16.03 -13.02
N ILE A 298 4.16 15.05 -12.71
CA ILE A 298 4.01 13.82 -13.51
C ILE A 298 3.34 14.13 -14.84
N ASN A 299 2.34 15.01 -14.84
CA ASN A 299 1.61 15.49 -16.03
C ASN A 299 1.10 14.35 -16.94
N ASP A 300 0.70 13.23 -16.35
CA ASP A 300 0.05 12.10 -17.04
C ASP A 300 -1.00 11.50 -16.09
N PRO A 301 -2.30 11.64 -16.41
CA PRO A 301 -3.39 11.15 -15.55
C PRO A 301 -3.42 9.62 -15.40
N ARG A 302 -2.69 8.89 -16.25
CA ARG A 302 -2.52 7.43 -16.16
C ARG A 302 -1.41 7.01 -15.20
N HIS A 303 -0.62 7.96 -14.68
CA HIS A 303 0.40 7.71 -13.67
C HIS A 303 0.02 8.33 -12.33
N ALA A 304 -0.61 9.50 -12.33
CA ALA A 304 -1.21 10.07 -11.13
C ALA A 304 -2.47 10.88 -11.47
N SER A 305 -3.56 10.66 -10.72
CA SER A 305 -4.85 11.32 -10.95
C SER A 305 -5.41 11.98 -9.69
N LEU A 306 -6.35 12.90 -9.88
CA LEU A 306 -7.02 13.61 -8.81
C LEU A 306 -8.52 13.66 -9.08
N ASP A 307 -9.31 12.97 -8.26
CA ASP A 307 -10.76 12.89 -8.40
C ASP A 307 -11.46 13.70 -7.31
N ARG A 308 -12.36 14.60 -7.71
CA ARG A 308 -13.12 15.42 -6.77
C ARG A 308 -14.45 14.74 -6.44
N PHE A 309 -14.65 14.45 -5.16
CA PHE A 309 -15.89 13.93 -4.61
C PHE A 309 -16.57 14.96 -3.71
N SER A 310 -17.90 14.97 -3.75
CA SER A 310 -18.71 15.57 -2.69
C SER A 310 -18.98 14.53 -1.61
N TYR A 311 -18.69 14.85 -0.36
CA TYR A 311 -18.88 14.01 0.82
C TYR A 311 -20.09 14.51 1.60
N LEU A 312 -20.99 13.57 1.91
CA LEU A 312 -22.16 13.78 2.73
C LEU A 312 -22.24 12.69 3.80
N THR A 313 -22.92 13.03 4.89
CA THR A 313 -23.41 12.04 5.84
C THR A 313 -24.76 11.57 5.34
N PHE A 314 -24.86 10.30 4.93
CA PHE A 314 -26.12 9.73 4.45
C PHE A 314 -27.16 9.74 5.59
N PRO A 315 -28.33 10.40 5.42
CA PRO A 315 -29.33 10.49 6.46
C PRO A 315 -30.11 9.17 6.59
N PRO A 316 -30.32 8.66 7.81
CA PRO A 316 -31.17 7.48 8.01
C PRO A 316 -32.66 7.72 7.73
N ARG A 317 -33.12 8.98 7.57
CA ARG A 317 -34.55 9.36 7.66
C ARG A 317 -35.27 9.65 6.35
N GLU A 318 -34.57 9.93 5.26
CA GLU A 318 -35.19 10.07 3.92
C GLU A 318 -35.21 8.74 3.12
N ALA A 319 -34.65 7.71 3.75
CA ALA A 319 -34.51 6.34 3.30
C ALA A 319 -35.82 5.53 3.46
N GLY A 320 -36.81 5.73 2.59
CA GLY A 320 -38.13 5.12 2.82
C GLY A 320 -38.98 4.73 1.61
N GLY A 321 -38.45 4.82 0.39
CA GLY A 321 -39.19 4.45 -0.83
C GLY A 321 -38.78 3.09 -1.38
N LYS A 322 -39.76 2.27 -1.79
CA LYS A 322 -39.48 1.17 -2.73
C LYS A 322 -39.06 1.82 -4.07
N LEU A 323 -38.00 1.30 -4.70
CA LEU A 323 -37.66 1.70 -6.06
C LEU A 323 -38.86 1.50 -7.00
N PRO A 324 -39.13 2.43 -7.93
CA PRO A 324 -40.16 2.21 -8.95
C PRO A 324 -39.83 0.98 -9.79
N ASP A 325 -40.84 0.37 -10.40
CA ASP A 325 -40.67 -0.93 -11.09
C ASP A 325 -39.74 -0.87 -12.31
N ASP A 326 -39.48 0.30 -12.89
CA ASP A 326 -38.50 0.50 -13.97
C ASP A 326 -37.05 0.66 -13.47
N TRP A 327 -36.83 0.69 -12.16
CA TRP A 327 -35.51 0.85 -11.53
C TRP A 327 -35.07 -0.41 -10.81
N SER A 328 -33.77 -0.69 -10.86
CA SER A 328 -33.17 -1.83 -10.18
C SER A 328 -31.77 -1.52 -9.68
N VAL A 329 -31.39 -2.20 -8.59
CA VAL A 329 -30.00 -2.30 -8.14
C VAL A 329 -29.57 -3.74 -8.30
N ARG A 330 -28.43 -3.96 -8.95
CA ARG A 330 -27.86 -5.29 -9.21
C ARG A 330 -26.35 -5.29 -9.08
N ASP A 331 -25.76 -6.47 -8.94
CA ASP A 331 -24.31 -6.63 -8.97
C ASP A 331 -23.73 -6.17 -10.31
N CYS A 332 -22.54 -5.57 -10.25
CA CYS A 332 -21.78 -5.13 -11.42
C CYS A 332 -21.19 -6.35 -12.14
N THR A 333 -21.54 -6.53 -13.41
CA THR A 333 -20.95 -7.56 -14.28
C THR A 333 -19.68 -7.04 -14.96
N SER A 334 -18.93 -7.92 -15.63
CA SER A 334 -17.77 -7.50 -16.43
C SER A 334 -18.13 -6.52 -17.56
N SER A 335 -19.34 -6.63 -18.13
CA SER A 335 -19.83 -5.68 -19.14
C SER A 335 -20.09 -4.30 -18.54
N ASP A 336 -20.72 -4.28 -17.37
CA ASP A 336 -20.97 -3.02 -16.64
C ASP A 336 -19.67 -2.36 -16.21
N PHE A 337 -18.69 -3.16 -15.76
CA PHE A 337 -17.36 -2.65 -15.39
C PHE A 337 -16.66 -2.01 -16.59
N TRP A 338 -16.74 -2.64 -17.77
CA TRP A 338 -16.21 -2.05 -19.00
C TRP A 338 -16.90 -0.71 -19.34
N GLU A 339 -18.22 -0.62 -19.18
CA GLU A 339 -18.96 0.64 -19.35
C GLU A 339 -18.52 1.71 -18.33
N PHE A 340 -18.32 1.32 -17.07
CA PHE A 340 -17.77 2.18 -16.03
C PHE A 340 -16.39 2.73 -16.43
N GLU A 341 -15.51 1.89 -16.95
CA GLU A 341 -14.19 2.34 -17.43
C GLU A 341 -14.31 3.33 -18.59
N GLN A 342 -15.24 3.13 -19.52
CA GLN A 342 -15.46 4.08 -20.62
C GLN A 342 -15.98 5.42 -20.10
N PHE A 343 -16.97 5.39 -19.20
CA PHE A 343 -17.51 6.58 -18.55
C PHE A 343 -16.40 7.36 -17.85
N TYR A 344 -15.65 6.68 -16.96
CA TYR A 344 -14.64 7.32 -16.13
C TYR A 344 -13.45 7.86 -16.95
N ARG A 345 -13.08 7.15 -18.02
CA ARG A 345 -12.07 7.63 -18.99
C ARG A 345 -12.50 8.93 -19.67
N ASN A 346 -13.78 9.07 -19.98
CA ASN A 346 -14.32 10.26 -20.65
C ASN A 346 -14.62 11.43 -19.70
N SER A 347 -14.88 11.16 -18.42
CA SER A 347 -15.20 12.20 -17.43
C SER A 347 -13.95 12.86 -16.83
N GLY A 348 -12.90 12.09 -16.58
CA GLY A 348 -11.68 12.57 -15.90
C GLY A 348 -10.39 11.84 -16.26
N GLY A 349 -10.45 10.67 -16.90
CA GLY A 349 -9.27 9.97 -17.42
C GLY A 349 -8.30 9.46 -16.35
N GLY A 350 -8.74 9.36 -15.09
CA GLY A 350 -7.89 9.03 -13.95
C GLY A 350 -7.66 7.54 -13.72
N LEU A 351 -7.27 7.19 -12.48
CA LEU A 351 -6.83 5.85 -12.08
C LEU A 351 -7.83 5.07 -11.22
N PHE A 352 -9.03 5.60 -10.96
CA PHE A 352 -9.92 4.96 -10.01
C PHE A 352 -10.39 3.56 -10.44
N SER A 353 -10.60 3.29 -11.73
CA SER A 353 -10.95 1.92 -12.17
C SER A 353 -9.83 0.92 -11.89
N SER A 354 -8.55 1.33 -12.03
CA SER A 354 -7.41 0.45 -11.74
C SER A 354 -7.20 0.20 -10.25
N VAL A 355 -7.68 1.09 -9.39
CA VAL A 355 -7.69 0.92 -7.93
C VAL A 355 -8.60 -0.24 -7.47
N LEU A 356 -9.68 -0.49 -8.21
CA LEU A 356 -10.70 -1.51 -7.89
C LEU A 356 -10.43 -2.88 -8.52
N MET A 357 -9.37 -3.03 -9.32
CA MET A 357 -9.17 -4.28 -10.06
C MET A 357 -8.93 -5.45 -9.10
N PRO A 358 -9.81 -6.48 -9.09
CA PRO A 358 -9.58 -7.68 -8.33
C PRO A 358 -8.37 -8.42 -8.88
N GLU A 359 -7.78 -9.27 -8.04
CA GLU A 359 -6.64 -10.09 -8.45
C GLU A 359 -7.11 -11.23 -9.37
N GLU A 360 -6.85 -11.12 -10.68
CA GLU A 360 -7.05 -12.24 -11.60
C GLU A 360 -5.90 -13.24 -11.47
N GLY A 361 -6.20 -14.45 -11.01
CA GLY A 361 -5.29 -15.60 -11.08
C GLY A 361 -4.05 -15.54 -10.18
N GLY A 362 -4.03 -14.67 -9.18
CA GLY A 362 -2.91 -14.55 -8.24
C GLY A 362 -3.11 -15.36 -6.96
N GLY A 363 -2.01 -15.89 -6.41
CA GLY A 363 -2.01 -16.73 -5.21
C GLY A 363 -2.14 -15.99 -3.88
N GLN A 364 -2.51 -14.69 -3.90
CA GLN A 364 -2.71 -13.93 -2.67
C GLN A 364 -4.14 -14.11 -2.13
N PRO A 365 -4.30 -14.09 -0.79
CA PRO A 365 -5.62 -14.14 -0.18
C PRO A 365 -6.45 -12.88 -0.53
N PRO A 366 -7.79 -13.00 -0.67
CA PRO A 366 -8.68 -11.85 -0.81
C PRO A 366 -8.52 -10.85 0.33
N LEU A 367 -8.76 -9.56 0.07
CA LEU A 367 -8.64 -8.49 1.07
C LEU A 367 -9.44 -8.78 2.34
N GLU A 368 -10.67 -9.27 2.18
CA GLU A 368 -11.57 -9.64 3.27
C GLU A 368 -10.96 -10.72 4.17
N THR A 369 -10.27 -11.71 3.58
CA THR A 369 -9.55 -12.75 4.32
C THR A 369 -8.40 -12.16 5.14
N VAL A 370 -7.55 -11.33 4.52
CA VAL A 370 -6.41 -10.68 5.21
C VAL A 370 -6.85 -9.86 6.41
N TYR A 371 -7.96 -9.12 6.28
CA TYR A 371 -8.54 -8.37 7.37
C TYR A 371 -9.15 -9.28 8.44
N SER A 372 -9.89 -10.32 8.05
CA SER A 372 -10.51 -11.26 8.99
C SER A 372 -9.49 -12.02 9.84
N GLU A 373 -8.33 -12.38 9.28
CA GLU A 373 -7.22 -13.01 10.00
C GLU A 373 -6.59 -12.06 11.01
N SER A 374 -6.60 -10.76 10.71
CA SER A 374 -6.24 -9.70 11.65
C SER A 374 -7.40 -9.34 12.60
N GLY A 375 -8.55 -10.01 12.50
CA GLY A 375 -9.79 -9.76 13.24
C GLY A 375 -10.33 -8.33 13.05
N PHE A 376 -10.29 -7.84 11.82
CA PHE A 376 -10.93 -6.61 11.35
C PHE A 376 -11.89 -6.94 10.20
N ILE A 377 -12.77 -6.00 9.90
CA ILE A 377 -13.70 -6.04 8.78
C ILE A 377 -13.15 -5.13 7.69
N ARG A 378 -13.04 -5.68 6.48
CA ARG A 378 -12.91 -4.89 5.25
C ARG A 378 -13.51 -5.68 4.12
N ARG A 379 -14.62 -5.17 3.59
CA ARG A 379 -15.25 -5.73 2.39
C ARG A 379 -15.82 -4.63 1.53
N TRP A 380 -15.94 -4.92 0.25
CA TRP A 380 -16.57 -4.02 -0.68
C TRP A 380 -17.30 -4.82 -1.78
N ARG A 381 -18.32 -4.19 -2.36
CA ARG A 381 -19.10 -4.74 -3.47
C ARG A 381 -19.38 -3.64 -4.48
N PHE A 382 -19.46 -4.03 -5.75
CA PHE A 382 -19.71 -3.11 -6.84
C PHE A 382 -21.08 -3.40 -7.46
N HIS A 383 -21.93 -2.39 -7.53
CA HIS A 383 -23.29 -2.49 -8.01
C HIS A 383 -23.60 -1.44 -9.07
N VAL A 384 -24.68 -1.68 -9.81
CA VAL A 384 -25.23 -0.78 -10.81
C VAL A 384 -26.65 -0.40 -10.39
N LEU A 385 -26.93 0.90 -10.39
CA LEU A 385 -28.29 1.43 -10.39
C LEU A 385 -28.69 1.63 -11.84
N ALA A 386 -29.71 0.90 -12.29
CA ALA A 386 -30.15 0.89 -13.68
C ALA A 386 -31.63 1.27 -13.79
N ARG A 387 -31.97 1.93 -14.90
CA ARG A 387 -33.35 2.18 -15.33
C ARG A 387 -33.61 1.47 -16.65
N HIS A 388 -34.59 0.59 -16.71
CA HIS A 388 -34.81 -0.31 -17.88
C HIS A 388 -33.51 -1.00 -18.32
N ASP A 389 -32.75 -1.54 -17.37
CA ASP A 389 -31.42 -2.17 -17.55
C ASP A 389 -30.29 -1.28 -18.06
N VAL A 390 -30.54 0.02 -18.30
CA VAL A 390 -29.50 0.99 -18.68
C VAL A 390 -28.85 1.59 -17.42
N PRO A 391 -27.52 1.48 -17.24
CA PRO A 391 -26.82 2.08 -16.11
C PRO A 391 -27.05 3.59 -15.99
N GLN A 392 -27.42 4.02 -14.78
CA GLN A 392 -27.62 5.43 -14.42
C GLN A 392 -26.55 5.88 -13.43
N ALA A 393 -26.13 4.99 -12.53
CA ALA A 393 -25.02 5.20 -11.63
C ALA A 393 -24.33 3.87 -11.27
N PHE A 394 -23.06 3.96 -10.93
CA PHE A 394 -22.29 2.85 -10.35
C PHE A 394 -22.09 3.11 -8.86
N ILE A 395 -22.30 2.09 -8.03
CA ILE A 395 -22.31 2.20 -6.56
C ILE A 395 -21.33 1.20 -5.97
N ILE A 396 -20.33 1.69 -5.26
CA ILE A 396 -19.41 0.87 -4.47
C ILE A 396 -19.86 0.96 -3.03
N VAL A 397 -20.23 -0.18 -2.46
CA VAL A 397 -20.55 -0.33 -1.05
C VAL A 397 -19.31 -0.80 -0.33
N GLU A 398 -18.93 -0.10 0.73
CA GLU A 398 -17.73 -0.37 1.51
C GLU A 398 -18.06 -0.50 2.98
N GLU A 399 -17.45 -1.49 3.63
CA GLU A 399 -17.59 -1.69 5.06
C GLU A 399 -16.21 -1.87 5.68
N SER A 400 -16.02 -1.22 6.82
CA SER A 400 -14.85 -1.39 7.67
C SER A 400 -15.15 -1.03 9.12
N ASP A 401 -14.28 -1.46 10.05
CA ASP A 401 -14.43 -1.14 11.47
C ASP A 401 -14.59 0.36 11.72
N VAL A 402 -15.54 0.71 12.58
CA VAL A 402 -15.78 2.10 12.97
C VAL A 402 -14.50 2.68 13.59
N GLY A 403 -14.03 3.81 13.04
CA GLY A 403 -12.85 4.50 13.54
C GLY A 403 -11.52 4.06 12.94
N ILE A 404 -11.46 2.99 12.14
CA ILE A 404 -10.22 2.58 11.44
C ILE A 404 -9.73 3.68 10.48
N ASN A 405 -10.67 4.34 9.82
CA ASN A 405 -10.50 5.61 9.16
C ASN A 405 -11.41 6.62 9.87
N LEU A 406 -10.83 7.61 10.53
CA LEU A 406 -11.61 8.55 11.35
C LEU A 406 -12.55 9.45 10.53
N SER A 407 -12.47 9.41 9.20
CA SER A 407 -13.36 10.13 8.28
C SER A 407 -14.37 9.20 7.58
N SER A 408 -14.43 7.93 7.95
CA SER A 408 -15.34 6.90 7.40
C SER A 408 -15.26 6.75 5.87
N LEU A 409 -14.15 7.13 5.23
CA LEU A 409 -14.00 7.14 3.75
C LEU A 409 -13.93 5.74 3.10
N LEU A 410 -13.92 4.69 3.94
CA LEU A 410 -13.93 3.28 3.56
C LEU A 410 -15.09 2.52 4.24
N ASN A 411 -16.09 3.27 4.71
CA ASN A 411 -17.27 2.74 5.38
C ASN A 411 -18.50 3.55 4.92
N GLY A 412 -19.16 3.06 3.87
CA GLY A 412 -20.32 3.69 3.24
C GLY A 412 -20.34 3.51 1.72
N PHE A 413 -20.76 4.55 1.01
CA PHE A 413 -20.98 4.48 -0.43
C PHE A 413 -20.05 5.42 -1.20
N LYS A 414 -19.51 4.94 -2.31
CA LYS A 414 -18.94 5.76 -3.39
C LYS A 414 -19.80 5.60 -4.62
N VAL A 415 -20.37 6.69 -5.12
CA VAL A 415 -21.32 6.67 -6.23
C VAL A 415 -20.77 7.49 -7.39
N PHE A 416 -20.73 6.86 -8.56
CA PHE A 416 -20.38 7.47 -9.83
C PHE A 416 -21.66 7.65 -10.65
N ILE A 417 -22.09 8.90 -10.77
CA ILE A 417 -23.30 9.30 -11.48
C ILE A 417 -22.96 9.43 -12.96
N ILE A 418 -23.57 8.59 -13.80
CA ILE A 418 -23.37 8.59 -15.24
C ILE A 418 -24.30 9.61 -15.91
N GLN A 419 -25.56 9.63 -15.44
CA GLN A 419 -26.61 10.51 -15.95
C GLN A 419 -26.87 11.64 -14.94
N PRO A 420 -26.50 12.90 -15.25
CA PRO A 420 -26.69 14.04 -14.34
C PRO A 420 -28.15 14.26 -13.93
N GLU A 421 -29.09 13.80 -14.75
CA GLU A 421 -30.54 13.89 -14.52
C GLU A 421 -31.09 12.81 -13.58
N LEU A 422 -30.23 11.95 -13.00
CA LEU A 422 -30.63 10.98 -11.99
C LEU A 422 -31.37 11.70 -10.84
N PRO A 423 -32.64 11.35 -10.54
CA PRO A 423 -33.35 12.00 -9.46
C PRO A 423 -32.77 11.61 -8.09
N PRO A 424 -32.46 12.58 -7.19
CA PRO A 424 -31.90 12.30 -5.88
C PRO A 424 -32.69 11.27 -5.06
N GLU A 425 -34.02 11.35 -5.08
CA GLU A 425 -34.91 10.44 -4.35
C GLU A 425 -34.76 8.98 -4.78
N ILE A 426 -34.46 8.74 -6.07
CA ILE A 426 -34.21 7.40 -6.60
C ILE A 426 -32.86 6.90 -6.09
N LEU A 427 -31.82 7.74 -6.14
CA LEU A 427 -30.51 7.41 -5.60
C LEU A 427 -30.61 7.06 -4.11
N PHE A 428 -31.25 7.91 -3.30
CA PHE A 428 -31.41 7.65 -1.87
C PHE A 428 -32.21 6.38 -1.60
N SER A 429 -33.29 6.12 -2.36
CA SER A 429 -34.06 4.87 -2.24
C SER A 429 -33.21 3.64 -2.56
N ALA A 430 -32.39 3.71 -3.62
CA ALA A 430 -31.46 2.65 -4.00
C ALA A 430 -30.43 2.37 -2.90
N LEU A 431 -29.75 3.40 -2.40
CA LEU A 431 -28.76 3.27 -1.33
C LEU A 431 -29.39 2.71 -0.05
N SER A 432 -30.61 3.12 0.27
CA SER A 432 -31.36 2.63 1.44
C SER A 432 -31.70 1.15 1.34
N ALA A 433 -32.06 0.67 0.16
CA ALA A 433 -32.34 -0.76 -0.08
C ALA A 433 -31.08 -1.63 0.10
N MET A 434 -29.89 -1.04 -0.03
CA MET A 434 -28.60 -1.73 0.17
C MET A 434 -28.14 -1.70 1.63
N LEU A 435 -28.72 -0.84 2.48
CA LEU A 435 -28.43 -0.82 3.91
C LEU A 435 -29.21 -1.93 4.63
N GLY A 436 -28.51 -2.73 5.42
CA GLY A 436 -29.14 -3.77 6.25
C GLY A 436 -29.92 -3.18 7.43
N PRO A 437 -30.85 -3.95 8.04
CA PRO A 437 -31.64 -3.52 9.20
C PRO A 437 -30.80 -3.13 10.43
N ASP A 438 -29.56 -3.63 10.52
CA ASP A 438 -28.62 -3.36 11.61
C ASP A 438 -27.68 -2.17 11.37
N THR A 439 -27.89 -1.40 10.29
CA THR A 439 -27.04 -0.23 9.97
C THR A 439 -27.26 0.87 11.00
N SER A 440 -26.50 0.83 12.09
CA SER A 440 -26.53 1.80 13.17
C SER A 440 -25.33 2.74 13.03
N GLY A 441 -25.55 3.98 12.61
CA GLY A 441 -24.50 5.00 12.51
C GLY A 441 -24.60 5.94 11.31
N SER A 442 -23.71 6.94 11.28
CA SER A 442 -23.54 7.81 10.12
C SER A 442 -22.82 7.05 8.98
N VAL A 443 -23.53 6.78 7.88
CA VAL A 443 -22.94 6.19 6.67
C VAL A 443 -22.32 7.30 5.82
N SER A 444 -21.09 7.12 5.34
CA SER A 444 -20.49 8.09 4.41
C SER A 444 -21.07 7.95 3.02
N LEU A 445 -21.28 9.06 2.32
CA LEU A 445 -21.67 9.09 0.91
C LEU A 445 -20.71 10.00 0.15
N LEU A 446 -19.93 9.41 -0.76
CA LEU A 446 -19.06 10.10 -1.69
C LEU A 446 -19.69 10.09 -3.08
N LEU A 447 -19.94 11.28 -3.64
CA LEU A 447 -20.57 11.47 -4.95
C LEU A 447 -19.54 11.99 -5.95
N TYR A 448 -19.46 11.32 -7.10
CA TYR A 448 -18.70 11.74 -8.28
C TYR A 448 -19.64 11.79 -9.50
N PRO A 449 -19.60 12.84 -10.33
CA PRO A 449 -18.84 14.06 -10.15
C PRO A 449 -19.40 14.88 -8.95
N ALA A 450 -18.57 15.70 -8.32
CA ALA A 450 -18.93 16.41 -7.09
C ALA A 450 -20.12 17.39 -7.27
N GLU A 451 -20.29 17.88 -8.50
CA GLU A 451 -21.33 18.80 -8.96
C GLU A 451 -22.74 18.22 -8.79
N TYR A 452 -22.90 16.89 -8.83
CA TYR A 452 -24.21 16.27 -8.61
C TYR A 452 -24.79 16.62 -7.23
N ALA A 453 -23.95 16.89 -6.23
CA ALA A 453 -24.41 17.31 -4.90
C ALA A 453 -25.13 18.67 -4.90
N GLU A 454 -24.97 19.50 -5.92
CA GLU A 454 -25.68 20.79 -6.07
C GLU A 454 -27.16 20.58 -6.41
N THR A 455 -27.53 19.41 -6.93
CA THR A 455 -28.93 19.03 -7.21
C THR A 455 -29.68 18.62 -5.94
N LEU A 456 -28.96 18.39 -4.83
CA LEU A 456 -29.56 18.00 -3.56
C LEU A 456 -30.19 19.22 -2.89
N SER A 457 -31.34 19.03 -2.23
CA SER A 457 -32.03 20.10 -1.50
C SER A 457 -31.11 20.80 -0.49
N SER A 458 -31.33 22.10 -0.25
CA SER A 458 -30.48 23.01 0.55
C SER A 458 -30.29 22.65 2.04
N GLY A 459 -30.69 21.46 2.49
CA GLY A 459 -30.54 20.96 3.86
C GLY A 459 -29.30 20.10 4.10
N TYR A 460 -28.53 19.76 3.05
CA TYR A 460 -27.37 18.89 3.17
C TYR A 460 -26.06 19.68 3.28
N GLU A 461 -25.38 19.57 4.42
CA GLU A 461 -23.98 20.03 4.52
C GLU A 461 -23.07 19.07 3.74
N SER A 462 -22.61 19.50 2.57
CA SER A 462 -21.61 18.78 1.78
C SER A 462 -20.21 19.35 1.99
N LYS A 463 -19.21 18.46 1.99
CA LYS A 463 -17.78 18.82 2.02
C LYS A 463 -17.11 18.19 0.81
N ASN A 464 -16.21 18.90 0.15
CA ASN A 464 -15.44 18.29 -0.93
C ASN A 464 -14.20 17.57 -0.40
N TYR A 465 -13.89 16.44 -1.02
CA TYR A 465 -12.64 15.70 -0.88
C TYR A 465 -12.02 15.49 -2.26
N LEU A 466 -10.70 15.58 -2.33
CA LEU A 466 -9.91 15.18 -3.47
C LEU A 466 -9.26 13.84 -3.13
N LEU A 467 -9.53 12.84 -3.98
CA LEU A 467 -8.86 11.56 -3.99
C LEU A 467 -7.67 11.66 -4.93
N TRP A 468 -6.47 11.68 -4.37
CA TRP A 468 -5.24 11.56 -5.13
C TRP A 468 -4.87 10.09 -5.27
N ILE A 469 -4.51 9.67 -6.49
CA ILE A 469 -4.14 8.30 -6.82
C ILE A 469 -2.80 8.33 -7.53
N LEU A 470 -1.87 7.48 -7.10
CA LEU A 470 -0.58 7.26 -7.75
C LEU A 470 -0.45 5.80 -8.15
N ASN A 471 -0.10 5.57 -9.40
CA ASN A 471 0.32 4.27 -9.90
C ASN A 471 1.82 4.07 -9.59
N MET A 472 2.12 3.08 -8.75
CA MET A 472 3.48 2.79 -8.29
C MET A 472 4.32 2.04 -9.32
N GLN A 473 3.72 1.55 -10.40
CA GLN A 473 4.40 0.79 -11.45
C GLN A 473 5.05 1.67 -12.54
N HIS A 474 4.95 2.99 -12.44
CA HIS A 474 5.43 3.96 -13.44
C HIS A 474 6.45 4.96 -12.90
#